data_AF-A0A8C7GR52-F1
#
_entry.id   AF-A0A8C7GR52-F1
#
_cell.length_a   1.000
_cell.length_b   1.000
_cell.length_c   1.000
_cell.angle_alpha   90.00
_cell.angle_beta   90.00
_cell.angle_gamma   90.00
#
_symmetry.space_group_name_H-M   'P 1'
#
loop_
_entity.id
_entity.type
_entity.pdbx_description
1 polymer ?
#
loop_
_entity_poly.entity_id
_entity_poly.type
_entity_poly.pdbx_seq_one_letter_code
_entity_poly.pdbx_strand_id
1 'polypeptide(L)'
;MTDQYIFPQIFGKWIFIEGFSNHEMFNAVLRKTNSSWIEILPTSHTETVLLNQGNLIDGKCLDSSANMTFSKNILQISQNNMTATGHFLLSCPDCLVMDFNSTMDEVHIRSLYIFGKSRTLPEAELKQFQKQAECLQYPQPAQYSYDGVTGHYQP
;
A
#
# COMPACT_ATOMS: atom_id res chain seq x y z
N MET A 1 1.77 27.52 0.65
CA MET A 1 1.49 26.42 -0.30
C MET A 1 2.83 25.98 -0.85
N THR A 2 3.45 25.00 -0.20
CA THR A 2 4.64 24.33 -0.75
C THR A 2 4.17 22.97 -1.23
N ASP A 3 4.23 22.75 -2.53
CA ASP A 3 4.21 21.40 -3.10
C ASP A 3 5.44 20.66 -2.54
N GLN A 4 5.24 19.98 -1.41
CA GLN A 4 6.25 19.12 -0.82
C GLN A 4 6.31 17.87 -1.71
N TYR A 5 7.35 17.75 -2.53
CA TYR A 5 7.60 16.54 -3.31
C TYR A 5 7.63 15.33 -2.36
N ILE A 6 6.67 14.42 -2.51
CA ILE A 6 6.56 13.19 -1.71
C ILE A 6 7.67 12.19 -2.09
N PHE A 7 8.24 12.34 -3.28
CA PHE A 7 9.16 11.39 -3.90
C PHE A 7 10.39 10.99 -3.04
N PRO A 8 11.12 11.88 -2.35
CA PRO A 8 12.22 11.44 -1.51
C PRO A 8 11.76 10.68 -0.26
N GLN A 9 10.55 10.98 0.22
CA GLN A 9 10.03 10.46 1.50
C GLN A 9 9.48 9.05 1.35
N ILE A 10 9.12 8.60 0.14
CA ILE A 10 8.58 7.24 -0.09
C ILE A 10 9.64 6.14 -0.06
N PHE A 11 10.92 6.48 -0.14
CA PHE A 11 11.97 5.48 -0.25
C PHE A 11 12.19 4.68 1.05
N GLY A 12 12.67 3.45 0.86
CA GLY A 12 12.96 2.50 1.93
C GLY A 12 11.81 1.54 2.21
N LYS A 13 11.96 0.79 3.30
CA LYS A 13 11.03 -0.26 3.72
C LYS A 13 9.84 0.29 4.50
N TRP A 14 8.68 -0.31 4.27
CA TRP A 14 7.39 0.01 4.87
C TRP A 14 6.62 -1.27 5.19
N ILE A 15 5.95 -1.28 6.33
CA ILE A 15 5.16 -2.41 6.82
C ILE A 15 3.68 -2.12 6.57
N PHE A 16 2.94 -3.06 6.01
CA PHE A 16 1.51 -2.89 5.75
C PHE A 16 0.72 -2.99 7.06
N ILE A 17 0.02 -1.92 7.42
CA ILE A 17 -0.66 -1.78 8.72
C ILE A 17 -2.15 -1.99 8.61
N GLU A 18 -2.84 -1.37 7.65
CA GLU A 18 -4.29 -1.51 7.53
C GLU A 18 -4.72 -1.26 6.07
N GLY A 19 -5.76 -1.97 5.62
CA GLY A 19 -6.19 -1.90 4.23
C GLY A 19 -7.67 -2.13 3.97
N PHE A 20 -8.18 -1.36 3.01
CA PHE A 20 -9.54 -1.42 2.51
C PHE A 20 -9.56 -1.76 1.03
N SER A 21 -10.62 -2.44 0.58
CA SER A 21 -10.98 -2.52 -0.84
C SER A 21 -12.50 -2.52 -1.04
N ASN A 22 -12.94 -2.09 -2.22
CA ASN A 22 -14.35 -2.12 -2.61
C ASN A 22 -14.75 -3.42 -3.34
N HIS A 23 -13.82 -4.34 -3.60
CA HIS A 23 -14.08 -5.52 -4.41
C HIS A 23 -13.66 -6.81 -3.70
N GLU A 24 -14.54 -7.82 -3.75
CA GLU A 24 -14.40 -9.05 -2.97
C GLU A 24 -13.12 -9.84 -3.31
N MET A 25 -12.65 -9.73 -4.55
CA MET A 25 -11.39 -10.34 -4.98
C MET A 25 -10.19 -9.86 -4.15
N PHE A 26 -10.06 -8.56 -3.90
CA PHE A 26 -8.99 -8.00 -3.07
C PHE A 26 -9.28 -8.20 -1.59
N ASN A 27 -10.56 -8.09 -1.18
CA ASN A 27 -10.97 -8.36 0.19
C ASN A 27 -10.60 -9.79 0.64
N ALA A 28 -10.77 -10.77 -0.24
CA ALA A 28 -10.41 -12.16 0.03
C ALA A 28 -8.91 -12.36 0.24
N VAL A 29 -8.07 -11.62 -0.49
CA VAL A 29 -6.62 -11.61 -0.30
C VAL A 29 -6.27 -10.92 1.03
N LEU A 30 -6.79 -9.70 1.25
CA LEU A 30 -6.54 -8.91 2.46
C LEU A 30 -6.85 -9.70 3.75
N ARG A 31 -8.00 -10.39 3.80
CA ARG A 31 -8.40 -11.18 4.98
C ARG A 31 -7.51 -12.41 5.24
N LYS A 32 -6.77 -12.89 4.22
CA LYS A 32 -5.83 -14.01 4.35
C LYS A 32 -4.39 -13.54 4.58
N THR A 33 -4.11 -12.26 4.39
CA THR A 33 -2.79 -11.69 4.64
C THR A 33 -2.51 -11.72 6.13
N ASN A 34 -1.40 -12.35 6.50
CA ASN A 34 -0.86 -12.35 7.85
C ASN A 34 0.05 -11.14 8.07
N SER A 35 0.98 -10.93 7.14
CA SER A 35 1.86 -9.77 7.15
C SER A 35 2.32 -9.43 5.74
N SER A 36 2.63 -8.16 5.49
CA SER A 36 3.18 -7.71 4.22
C SER A 36 4.10 -6.51 4.45
N TRP A 37 5.11 -6.40 3.61
CA TRP A 37 5.97 -5.23 3.54
C TRP A 37 6.27 -4.89 2.08
N ILE A 38 6.56 -3.62 1.87
CA ILE A 38 7.09 -3.11 0.60
C ILE A 38 8.41 -2.40 0.87
N GLU A 39 9.27 -2.37 -0.13
CA GLU A 39 10.47 -1.55 -0.14
C GLU A 39 10.54 -0.84 -1.49
N ILE A 40 10.62 0.49 -1.44
CA ILE A 40 10.71 1.33 -2.62
C ILE A 40 12.14 1.81 -2.74
N LEU A 41 12.79 1.50 -3.86
CA LEU A 41 14.17 1.84 -4.14
C LEU A 41 14.27 2.76 -5.36
N PRO A 42 15.16 3.75 -5.36
CA PRO A 42 15.43 4.55 -6.56
C PRO A 42 16.09 3.69 -7.64
N THR A 43 15.86 4.03 -8.91
CA THR A 43 16.61 3.45 -10.03
C THR A 43 17.52 4.50 -10.67
N SER A 44 18.25 4.11 -11.72
CA SER A 44 19.04 5.03 -12.54
C SER A 44 18.19 6.02 -13.36
N HIS A 45 16.88 5.77 -13.53
CA HIS A 45 15.98 6.66 -14.24
C HIS A 45 15.16 7.48 -13.23
N THR A 46 15.08 8.79 -13.46
CA THR A 46 14.50 9.75 -12.51
C THR A 46 13.01 9.54 -12.22
N GLU A 47 12.30 8.87 -13.12
CA GLU A 47 10.85 8.64 -13.04
C GLU A 47 10.50 7.18 -12.77
N THR A 48 11.48 6.29 -12.53
CA THR A 48 11.18 4.89 -12.22
C THR A 48 11.79 4.48 -10.88
N VAL A 49 11.00 3.71 -10.12
CA VAL A 49 11.38 3.15 -8.84
C VAL A 49 11.20 1.64 -8.89
N LEU A 50 12.03 0.91 -8.14
CA LEU A 50 11.87 -0.53 -7.95
C LEU A 50 11.03 -0.75 -6.68
N LEU A 51 9.93 -1.48 -6.82
CA LEU A 51 9.17 -2.03 -5.69
C LEU A 51 9.64 -3.45 -5.44
N ASN A 52 10.12 -3.72 -4.23
CA ASN A 52 10.17 -5.08 -3.69
C ASN A 52 8.98 -5.27 -2.76
N GLN A 53 8.36 -6.43 -2.79
CA GLN A 53 7.24 -6.77 -1.93
C GLN A 53 7.43 -8.19 -1.39
N GLY A 54 7.23 -8.35 -0.09
CA GLY A 54 7.17 -9.67 0.55
C GLY A 54 5.87 -9.80 1.32
N ASN A 55 5.14 -10.90 1.07
CA ASN A 55 3.85 -11.17 1.67
C ASN A 55 3.85 -12.54 2.36
N LEU A 56 3.32 -12.60 3.57
CA LEU A 56 2.87 -13.83 4.21
C LEU A 56 1.35 -13.90 4.08
N ILE A 57 0.86 -14.80 3.23
CA ILE A 57 -0.58 -14.97 2.96
C ILE A 57 -0.95 -16.42 3.21
N ASP A 58 -1.91 -16.64 4.11
CA ASP A 58 -2.38 -17.98 4.48
C ASP A 58 -1.21 -18.91 4.87
N GLY A 59 -0.26 -18.36 5.64
CA GLY A 59 0.96 -19.05 6.07
C GLY A 59 2.03 -19.27 4.99
N LYS A 60 1.85 -18.76 3.76
CA LYS A 60 2.81 -18.92 2.66
C LYS A 60 3.54 -17.60 2.34
N CYS A 61 4.86 -17.70 2.24
CA CYS A 61 5.74 -16.60 1.85
C CYS A 61 5.74 -16.43 0.32
N LEU A 62 5.45 -15.21 -0.14
CA LEU A 62 5.44 -14.81 -1.55
C LEU A 62 6.22 -13.49 -1.72
N ASP A 63 7.29 -13.52 -2.51
CA ASP A 63 8.04 -12.34 -2.92
C ASP A 63 7.73 -11.94 -4.36
N SER A 64 7.77 -10.63 -4.63
CA SER A 64 7.73 -10.07 -5.97
C SER A 64 8.54 -8.79 -6.05
N SER A 65 8.98 -8.47 -7.26
CA SER A 65 9.63 -7.21 -7.57
C SER A 65 9.12 -6.65 -8.88
N ALA A 66 8.92 -5.34 -8.96
CA ALA A 66 8.43 -4.68 -10.16
C ALA A 66 8.93 -3.25 -10.29
N ASN A 67 9.16 -2.82 -11.53
CA ASN A 67 9.39 -1.41 -11.83
C ASN A 67 8.07 -0.65 -11.82
N MET A 68 8.07 0.52 -11.20
CA MET A 68 6.93 1.43 -11.17
C MET A 68 7.37 2.79 -11.70
N THR A 69 6.47 3.47 -12.39
CA THR A 69 6.71 4.85 -12.84
C THR A 69 6.13 5.82 -11.81
N PHE A 70 6.89 6.85 -11.46
CA PHE A 70 6.48 7.89 -10.55
C PHE A 70 6.51 9.24 -11.27
N SER A 71 5.36 9.90 -11.34
CA SER A 71 5.25 11.25 -11.91
C SER A 71 4.38 12.12 -11.01
N LYS A 72 4.94 13.23 -10.49
CA LYS A 72 4.20 14.28 -9.78
C LYS A 72 3.24 13.77 -8.68
N ASN A 73 3.69 12.80 -7.87
CA ASN A 73 2.94 12.11 -6.80
C ASN A 73 1.92 11.06 -7.26
N ILE A 74 2.02 10.61 -8.51
CA ILE A 74 1.23 9.50 -9.04
C ILE A 74 2.17 8.32 -9.27
N LEU A 75 1.81 7.19 -8.71
CA LEU A 75 2.43 5.91 -8.95
C LEU A 75 1.68 5.18 -10.06
N GLN A 76 2.38 4.71 -11.08
CA GLN A 76 1.80 3.89 -12.14
C GLN A 76 2.45 2.51 -12.14
N ILE A 77 1.60 1.50 -12.08
CA ILE A 77 1.98 0.09 -12.14
C ILE A 77 1.27 -0.52 -13.33
N SER A 78 2.02 -1.21 -14.19
CA SER A 78 1.48 -2.02 -15.27
C SER A 78 2.21 -3.36 -15.25
N GLN A 79 1.48 -4.42 -14.89
CA GLN A 79 2.01 -5.78 -14.82
C GLN A 79 0.97 -6.77 -15.34
N ASN A 80 1.34 -7.54 -16.37
CA ASN A 80 0.47 -8.53 -17.00
C ASN A 80 -0.88 -7.90 -17.40
N ASN A 81 -1.99 -8.39 -16.83
CA ASN A 81 -3.34 -7.91 -17.08
C ASN A 81 -3.83 -6.88 -16.05
N MET A 82 -2.96 -6.43 -15.14
CA MET A 82 -3.30 -5.43 -14.14
C MET A 82 -2.61 -4.10 -14.45
N THR A 83 -3.40 -3.04 -14.44
CA THR A 83 -2.90 -1.67 -14.36
C THR A 83 -3.39 -1.05 -13.07
N ALA A 84 -2.56 -0.22 -12.42
CA ALA A 84 -2.95 0.51 -11.23
C ALA A 84 -2.36 1.92 -11.25
N THR A 85 -3.18 2.88 -10.82
CA THR A 85 -2.77 4.25 -10.54
C THR A 85 -2.89 4.47 -9.04
N GLY A 86 -1.78 4.78 -8.38
CA GLY A 86 -1.70 5.09 -6.96
C GLY A 86 -1.53 6.59 -6.72
N HIS A 87 -2.28 7.12 -5.76
CA HIS A 87 -2.15 8.49 -5.27
C HIS A 87 -1.72 8.47 -3.81
N PHE A 88 -0.75 9.30 -3.47
CA PHE A 88 -0.34 9.49 -2.09
C PHE A 88 -1.28 10.47 -1.39
N LEU A 89 -1.86 10.07 -0.27
CA LEU A 89 -2.69 10.94 0.55
C LEU A 89 -1.87 11.53 1.71
N LEU A 90 -2.41 12.61 2.29
CA LEU A 90 -1.83 13.24 3.48
C LEU A 90 -1.71 12.22 4.60
N SER A 91 -0.53 12.15 5.22
CA SER A 91 -0.19 11.20 6.28
C SER A 91 0.92 11.77 7.19
N CYS A 92 1.44 10.94 8.11
CA CYS A 92 2.54 11.28 9.02
C CYS A 92 3.93 11.03 8.40
N PRO A 93 5.02 11.59 8.95
CA PRO A 93 6.39 11.38 8.44
C PRO A 93 6.84 9.91 8.39
N ASP A 94 6.33 9.09 9.31
CA ASP A 94 6.63 7.66 9.42
C ASP A 94 5.49 6.78 8.87
N CYS A 95 4.57 7.38 8.11
CA CYS A 95 3.41 6.74 7.51
C CYS A 95 3.44 6.91 5.99
N LEU A 96 2.80 5.98 5.29
CA LEU A 96 2.56 6.09 3.85
C LEU A 96 1.13 5.67 3.56
N VAL A 97 0.30 6.59 3.11
CA VAL A 97 -1.07 6.29 2.67
C VAL A 97 -1.16 6.32 1.16
N MET A 98 -1.62 5.22 0.56
CA MET A 98 -1.78 5.06 -0.88
C MET A 98 -3.22 4.70 -1.23
N ASP A 99 -3.85 5.50 -2.08
CA ASP A 99 -5.15 5.24 -2.70
C ASP A 99 -4.95 4.75 -4.13
N PHE A 100 -5.39 3.53 -4.41
CA PHE A 100 -5.18 2.85 -5.68
C PHE A 100 -6.48 2.68 -6.45
N ASN A 101 -6.42 3.04 -7.73
CA ASN A 101 -7.39 2.65 -8.74
C ASN A 101 -6.74 1.61 -9.66
N SER A 102 -7.19 0.37 -9.55
CA SER A 102 -6.70 -0.77 -10.31
C SER A 102 -7.74 -1.24 -11.33
N THR A 103 -7.27 -1.71 -12.47
CA THR A 103 -8.08 -2.44 -13.45
C THR A 103 -7.40 -3.77 -13.72
N MET A 104 -8.11 -4.87 -13.50
CA MET A 104 -7.64 -6.22 -13.79
C MET A 104 -8.74 -6.99 -14.50
N ASP A 105 -8.44 -7.50 -15.71
CA ASP A 105 -9.40 -8.23 -16.55
C ASP A 105 -10.76 -7.49 -16.67
N GLU A 106 -10.73 -6.19 -16.96
CA GLU A 106 -11.89 -5.28 -17.07
C GLU A 106 -12.64 -5.00 -15.74
N VAL A 107 -12.19 -5.55 -14.62
CA VAL A 107 -12.73 -5.26 -13.29
C VAL A 107 -12.01 -4.07 -12.68
N HIS A 108 -12.76 -3.03 -12.36
CA HIS A 108 -12.26 -1.86 -11.63
C HIS A 108 -12.30 -2.10 -10.12
N ILE A 109 -11.13 -1.99 -9.48
CA ILE A 109 -10.95 -2.23 -8.07
C ILE A 109 -10.31 -1.00 -7.45
N ARG A 110 -10.91 -0.52 -6.36
CA ARG A 110 -10.36 0.53 -5.52
C ARG A 110 -9.79 -0.09 -4.24
N SER A 111 -8.65 0.41 -3.82
CA SER A 111 -8.06 0.01 -2.54
C SER A 111 -7.33 1.15 -1.87
N LEU A 112 -7.34 1.16 -0.55
CA LEU A 112 -6.73 2.19 0.27
C LEU A 112 -5.89 1.52 1.35
N TYR A 113 -4.61 1.87 1.42
CA TYR A 113 -3.63 1.22 2.28
C TYR A 113 -2.86 2.24 3.10
N ILE A 114 -2.61 1.91 4.37
CA ILE A 114 -1.63 2.61 5.20
C ILE A 114 -0.47 1.67 5.53
N PHE A 115 0.74 2.20 5.38
CA PHE A 115 1.97 1.56 5.77
C PHE A 115 2.68 2.40 6.83
N GLY A 116 3.50 1.75 7.66
CA GLY A 116 4.31 2.39 8.70
C GLY A 116 5.79 2.02 8.57
N LYS A 117 6.68 2.91 9.02
CA LYS A 117 8.11 2.58 9.24
C LYS A 117 8.31 1.58 10.37
N SER A 118 7.38 1.54 11.31
CA SER A 118 7.32 0.57 12.40
C SER A 118 6.05 -0.28 12.30
N ARG A 119 5.98 -1.32 13.14
CA ARG A 119 4.87 -2.29 13.16
C ARG A 119 3.58 -1.74 13.75
N THR A 120 3.65 -0.60 14.41
CA THR A 120 2.54 -0.01 15.16
C THR A 120 2.49 1.47 14.86
N LEU A 121 1.29 2.01 14.64
CA LEU A 121 1.10 3.45 14.47
C LEU A 121 0.44 4.03 15.72
N PRO A 122 0.69 5.31 16.03
CA PRO A 122 -0.09 6.02 17.03
C PRO A 122 -1.59 5.97 16.70
N GLU A 123 -2.44 5.84 17.71
CA GLU A 123 -3.90 5.74 17.54
C GLU A 123 -4.48 6.94 16.75
N ALA A 124 -3.92 8.13 16.92
CA ALA A 124 -4.34 9.33 16.19
C ALA A 124 -4.14 9.19 14.67
N GLU A 125 -3.03 8.58 14.24
CA GLU A 125 -2.72 8.39 12.82
C GLU A 125 -3.63 7.32 12.19
N LEU A 126 -3.87 6.23 12.91
CA LEU A 126 -4.84 5.19 12.51
C LEU A 126 -6.26 5.76 12.38
N LYS A 127 -6.71 6.56 13.36
CA LYS A 127 -8.02 7.23 13.29
C LYS A 127 -8.12 8.19 12.11
N GLN A 128 -7.05 8.92 11.80
CA GLN A 128 -7.01 9.79 10.64
C GLN A 128 -7.13 8.99 9.34
N PHE A 129 -6.44 7.86 9.22
CA PHE A 129 -6.56 6.96 8.08
C PHE A 129 -7.97 6.37 7.94
N GLN A 130 -8.57 5.88 9.02
CA GLN A 130 -9.93 5.34 9.01
C GLN A 130 -10.95 6.41 8.59
N LYS A 131 -10.76 7.66 9.04
CA LYS A 131 -11.57 8.80 8.59
C LYS A 131 -11.41 9.08 7.09
N GLN A 132 -10.20 8.95 6.54
CA GLN A 132 -9.99 9.03 5.08
C GLN A 132 -10.76 7.92 4.35
N ALA A 133 -10.74 6.69 4.88
CA ALA A 133 -11.48 5.57 4.33
C ALA A 133 -13.00 5.81 4.32
N GLU A 134 -13.55 6.37 5.41
CA GLU A 134 -14.95 6.79 5.51
C GLU A 134 -15.31 7.87 4.49
N CYS A 135 -14.48 8.92 4.38
CA CYS A 135 -14.68 9.99 3.40
C CYS A 135 -14.66 9.47 1.96
N LEU A 136 -13.82 8.47 1.68
CA LEU A 136 -13.73 7.79 0.39
C LEU A 136 -14.78 6.67 0.22
N GLN A 137 -15.66 6.47 1.19
CA GLN A 137 -16.77 5.51 1.18
C GLN A 137 -16.33 4.05 1.07
N TYR A 138 -15.18 3.69 1.66
CA TYR A 138 -14.76 2.29 1.76
C TYR A 138 -15.61 1.55 2.81
N PRO A 139 -15.95 0.26 2.56
CA PRO A 139 -16.70 -0.55 3.50
C PRO A 139 -15.90 -0.76 4.78
N GLN A 140 -16.56 -0.53 5.92
CA GLN A 140 -16.01 -0.70 7.26
C GLN A 140 -16.47 -2.05 7.86
N PRO A 141 -15.65 -2.71 8.71
CA PRO A 141 -14.27 -2.36 9.07
C PRO A 141 -13.28 -2.68 7.94
N ALA A 142 -12.00 -2.33 8.12
CA ALA A 142 -10.92 -2.72 7.22
C ALA A 142 -10.87 -4.24 7.02
N GLN A 143 -10.50 -4.68 5.81
CA GLN A 143 -10.39 -6.10 5.49
C GLN A 143 -9.06 -6.70 5.96
N TYR A 144 -8.06 -5.85 6.23
CA TYR A 144 -6.80 -6.23 6.86
C TYR A 144 -6.43 -5.19 7.91
N SER A 145 -5.96 -5.66 9.07
CA SER A 145 -5.30 -4.86 10.09
C SER A 145 -4.17 -5.71 10.68
N TYR A 146 -2.97 -5.14 10.77
CA TYR A 146 -1.79 -5.84 11.23
C TYR A 146 -1.85 -6.04 12.74
N ASP A 147 -1.84 -7.30 13.17
CA ASP A 147 -2.00 -7.66 14.59
C ASP A 147 -0.66 -7.63 15.37
N GLY A 148 0.48 -7.47 14.69
CA GLY A 148 1.82 -7.48 15.29
C GLY A 148 2.30 -8.86 15.78
N VAL A 149 1.50 -9.92 15.63
CA VAL A 149 1.70 -11.26 16.21
C VAL A 149 1.83 -12.33 15.13
N THR A 150 1.09 -12.24 14.03
CA THR A 150 1.14 -13.25 12.97
C THR A 150 2.45 -13.23 12.19
N GLY A 151 2.84 -14.43 11.71
CA GLY A 151 4.17 -14.81 11.25
C GLY A 151 4.96 -13.73 10.51
N HIS A 152 6.25 -13.64 10.83
CA HIS A 152 7.12 -12.70 10.17
C HIS A 152 7.56 -13.25 8.83
N TYR A 153 7.26 -12.52 7.77
CA TYR A 153 8.01 -12.66 6.53
C TYR A 153 9.46 -12.29 6.81
N GLN A 154 10.34 -13.29 6.89
CA GLN A 154 11.79 -13.10 6.91
C GLN A 154 12.29 -13.40 5.49
N PRO A 155 12.80 -12.40 4.75
CA PRO A 155 13.45 -12.64 3.46
C PRO A 155 14.73 -13.47 3.62
#